data_AF-A0A835LYM7-F1
#
_entry.id   AF-A0A835LYM7-F1
#
_cell.length_a   1.000
_cell.length_b   1.000
_cell.length_c   1.000
_cell.angle_alpha   90.00
_cell.angle_beta   90.00
_cell.angle_gamma   90.00
#
_symmetry.space_group_name_H-M   'P 1'
#
loop_
_entity.id
_entity.type
_entity.pdbx_description
1 polymer ?
#
loop_
_entity_poly.entity_id
_entity_poly.type
_entity_poly.pdbx_seq_one_letter_code
_entity_poly.pdbx_strand_id
1 'polypeptide(L)'
;MKKMTWKCVDYKDGNEQVSLDDVEDVTTKDFKAMIEKYYEEDHEESIPLIYEAILRRKLLKKHEDSDNELMEEIMEKPRVRKLPDVKSECR
;
A
#
# COMPACT_ATOMS: atom_id res chain seq x y z
N MET A 1 -18.25 24.96 35.03
CA MET A 1 -18.37 24.19 33.76
C MET A 1 -17.68 24.98 32.66
N LYS A 2 -16.55 24.50 32.11
CA LYS A 2 -15.84 25.19 31.02
C LYS A 2 -16.51 24.84 29.69
N LYS A 3 -17.02 25.85 28.98
CA LYS A 3 -17.62 25.66 27.65
C LYS A 3 -16.49 25.34 26.67
N MET A 4 -16.50 24.12 26.14
CA MET A 4 -15.59 23.73 25.07
C MET A 4 -16.19 24.27 23.76
N THR A 5 -15.62 25.34 23.22
CA THR A 5 -16.02 25.84 21.90
C THR A 5 -15.26 25.05 20.84
N TRP A 6 -15.94 24.13 20.18
CA TRP A 6 -15.42 23.54 18.96
C TRP A 6 -15.54 24.59 17.86
N LYS A 7 -14.40 25.04 17.32
CA LYS A 7 -14.39 25.78 16.06
C LYS A 7 -14.56 24.76 14.95
N CYS A 8 -15.66 24.84 14.21
CA CYS A 8 -15.80 24.13 12.95
C CYS A 8 -14.65 24.58 12.04
N VAL A 9 -13.87 23.64 11.54
CA VAL A 9 -12.93 23.89 10.46
C VAL A 9 -13.74 23.77 9.18
N ASP A 10 -13.82 24.82 8.39
CA ASP A 10 -14.42 24.76 7.07
C ASP A 10 -13.57 23.80 6.21
N TYR A 11 -14.04 22.56 6.04
CA TYR A 11 -13.42 21.60 5.13
C TYR A 11 -13.71 22.11 3.71
N LYS A 12 -12.68 22.60 3.03
CA LYS A 12 -12.78 22.96 1.63
C LYS A 12 -12.99 21.67 0.84
N ASP A 13 -14.20 21.47 0.31
CA ASP A 13 -14.50 20.46 -0.71
C ASP A 13 -13.72 20.81 -1.98
N GLY A 14 -12.44 20.45 -1.99
CA GLY A 14 -11.61 20.43 -3.18
C GLY A 14 -11.95 19.19 -3.98
N ASN A 15 -13.07 19.21 -4.72
CA ASN A 15 -13.32 18.23 -5.76
C ASN A 15 -12.44 18.56 -6.97
N GLU A 16 -11.13 18.35 -6.81
CA GLU A 16 -10.20 18.34 -7.92
C GLU A 16 -10.42 17.03 -8.68
N GLN A 17 -11.10 17.12 -9.82
CA GLN A 17 -11.36 15.96 -10.66
C GLN A 17 -10.02 15.51 -11.25
N VAL A 18 -9.43 14.48 -10.64
CA VAL A 18 -8.25 13.82 -11.18
C VAL A 18 -8.68 13.06 -12.42
N SER A 19 -8.18 13.47 -13.59
CA SER A 19 -8.47 12.76 -14.83
C SER A 19 -7.64 11.47 -14.88
N LEU A 20 -8.16 10.43 -15.53
CA LEU A 20 -7.41 9.17 -15.67
C LEU A 20 -6.12 9.35 -16.49
N ASP A 21 -6.06 10.38 -17.34
CA ASP A 21 -4.88 10.71 -18.14
C ASP A 21 -3.73 11.29 -17.29
N ASP A 22 -4.05 11.84 -16.10
CA ASP A 22 -3.06 12.35 -15.14
C ASP A 22 -2.45 11.24 -14.26
N VAL A 23 -3.03 10.03 -14.28
CA VAL A 23 -2.55 8.90 -13.49
C VAL A 23 -1.45 8.17 -14.24
N GLU A 24 -0.23 8.29 -13.75
CA GLU A 24 0.93 7.57 -14.29
C GLU A 24 0.77 6.06 -14.13
N ASP A 25 0.97 5.33 -15.24
CA ASP A 25 0.89 3.88 -15.26
C ASP A 25 2.13 3.26 -14.60
N VAL A 26 1.90 2.32 -13.68
CA VAL A 26 2.95 1.57 -13.00
C VAL A 26 3.06 0.21 -13.65
N THR A 27 4.21 -0.12 -14.23
CA THR A 27 4.40 -1.42 -14.90
C THR A 27 4.47 -2.56 -13.88
N THR A 28 4.10 -3.77 -14.30
CA THR A 28 4.16 -4.96 -13.43
C THR A 28 5.59 -5.24 -12.95
N LYS A 29 6.61 -4.90 -13.74
CA LYS A 29 8.02 -5.07 -13.36
C LYS A 29 8.41 -4.13 -12.22
N ASP A 30 8.04 -2.85 -12.31
CA ASP A 30 8.36 -1.86 -11.28
C ASP A 30 7.57 -2.15 -10.00
N PHE A 31 6.33 -2.59 -10.14
CA PHE A 31 5.50 -2.99 -9.01
C PHE A 31 6.09 -4.20 -8.25
N LYS A 32 6.59 -5.22 -8.96
CA LYS A 32 7.33 -6.34 -8.34
C LYS A 32 8.56 -5.87 -7.60
N ALA A 33 9.37 -4.99 -8.19
CA ALA A 33 10.57 -4.47 -7.55
C ALA A 33 10.27 -3.69 -6.25
N MET A 34 9.18 -2.92 -6.21
CA MET A 34 8.73 -2.24 -4.99
C MET A 34 8.36 -3.24 -3.89
N ILE A 35 7.66 -4.32 -4.25
CA ILE A 35 7.27 -5.38 -3.32
C ILE A 35 8.50 -6.14 -2.80
N GLU A 36 9.46 -6.46 -3.66
CA GLU A 36 10.71 -7.13 -3.26
C GLU A 36 11.51 -6.28 -2.28
N LYS A 37 11.67 -4.98 -2.57
CA LYS A 37 12.37 -4.04 -1.69
C LYS A 37 11.74 -3.98 -0.28
N TYR A 38 10.41 -4.00 -0.19
CA TYR A 38 9.70 -4.07 1.09
C TYR A 38 10.10 -5.30 1.92
N TYR A 39 10.31 -6.45 1.27
CA TYR A 39 10.66 -7.69 1.96
C TYR A 39 12.13 -7.80 2.34
N GLU A 40 13.04 -7.26 1.53
CA GLU A 40 14.49 -7.41 1.77
C GLU A 40 15.00 -6.48 2.87
N GLU A 41 14.47 -5.26 2.94
CA GLU A 41 15.08 -4.20 3.76
C GLU A 41 14.23 -3.81 4.99
N ASP A 42 13.12 -4.51 5.28
CA ASP A 42 12.12 -4.18 6.33
C ASP A 42 11.74 -2.67 6.32
N HIS A 43 11.72 -2.07 5.13
CA HIS A 43 11.43 -0.66 4.95
C HIS A 43 9.92 -0.42 4.98
N GLU A 44 9.36 -0.17 6.16
CA GLU A 44 7.97 0.25 6.35
C GLU A 44 7.59 1.46 5.49
N GLU A 45 8.56 2.33 5.16
CA GLU A 45 8.39 3.50 4.28
C GLU A 45 8.00 3.14 2.83
N SER A 46 8.19 1.89 2.41
CA SER A 46 7.74 1.41 1.10
C SER A 46 6.25 1.06 1.05
N ILE A 47 5.60 0.81 2.21
CA ILE A 47 4.17 0.46 2.25
C ILE A 47 3.30 1.58 1.67
N PRO A 48 3.48 2.87 2.05
CA PRO A 48 2.75 3.96 1.41
C PRO A 48 2.92 4.01 -0.11
N LEU A 49 4.14 3.75 -0.62
CA LEU A 49 4.44 3.78 -2.05
C LEU A 49 3.80 2.61 -2.80
N ILE A 50 3.87 1.39 -2.25
CA ILE A 50 3.20 0.21 -2.80
C ILE A 50 1.68 0.44 -2.83
N TYR A 51 1.13 1.03 -1.77
CA TYR A 51 -0.30 1.33 -1.69
C TYR A 51 -0.73 2.32 -2.76
N GLU A 52 0.02 3.39 -2.97
CA GLU A 52 -0.24 4.35 -4.05
C GLU A 52 -0.19 3.67 -5.43
N ALA A 53 0.80 2.82 -5.68
CA ALA A 53 0.93 2.07 -6.92
C ALA A 53 -0.28 1.15 -7.17
N ILE A 54 -0.81 0.48 -6.13
CA ILE A 54 -2.04 -0.33 -6.23
C ILE A 54 -3.23 0.54 -6.64
N LEU A 55 -3.37 1.72 -6.05
CA LEU A 55 -4.46 2.64 -6.39
C LEU A 55 -4.37 3.10 -7.85
N ARG A 56 -3.17 3.48 -8.32
CA ARG A 56 -2.94 3.87 -9.72
C ARG A 56 -3.33 2.75 -10.69
N ARG A 57 -2.86 1.52 -10.43
CA ARG A 57 -3.16 0.34 -11.26
C ARG A 57 -4.66 0.01 -11.28
N LYS A 58 -5.34 0.13 -10.13
CA LYS A 58 -6.80 -0.07 -10.01
C LYS A 58 -7.62 1.00 -10.73
N LEU A 59 -7.17 2.25 -10.72
CA LEU A 59 -7.84 3.34 -11.43
C LEU A 59 -7.75 3.17 -12.94
N LEU A 60 -6.58 2.73 -13.44
CA LEU A 60 -6.35 2.52 -14.88
C LEU A 60 -7.00 1.24 -15.43
N LYS A 61 -7.27 0.24 -14.57
CA LYS A 61 -7.87 -1.07 -14.94
C LYS A 61 -7.14 -1.83 -16.06
N LYS A 62 -5.85 -1.53 -16.29
CA LYS A 62 -5.02 -2.16 -17.32
C LYS A 62 -4.39 -3.48 -16.87
N HIS A 63 -4.30 -3.70 -15.56
CA HIS A 63 -3.47 -4.75 -14.97
C HIS A 63 -4.25 -5.82 -14.22
N GLU A 64 -5.57 -5.96 -14.43
CA GLU A 64 -6.40 -6.91 -13.64
C GLU A 64 -5.88 -8.35 -13.71
N ASP A 65 -5.55 -8.85 -14.90
CA ASP A 65 -5.02 -10.22 -15.10
C ASP A 65 -3.63 -10.38 -14.46
N SER A 66 -2.72 -9.42 -14.71
CA SER A 66 -1.37 -9.44 -14.15
C SER A 66 -1.36 -9.31 -12.63
N ASP A 67 -2.29 -8.54 -12.05
CA ASP A 67 -2.44 -8.41 -10.61
C ASP A 67 -2.95 -9.73 -10.00
N ASN A 68 -3.85 -10.46 -10.68
CA ASN A 68 -4.32 -11.76 -10.21
C ASN A 68 -3.19 -12.81 -10.18
N GLU A 69 -2.42 -12.93 -11.26
CA GLU A 69 -1.24 -13.80 -11.33
C GLU A 69 -0.19 -13.44 -10.26
N LEU A 70 0.02 -12.14 -10.04
CA LEU A 70 0.95 -11.66 -9.02
C LEU A 70 0.49 -12.03 -7.61
N MET A 71 -0.81 -11.98 -7.32
CA MET A 71 -1.35 -12.38 -6.01
C MET A 71 -1.13 -13.86 -5.75
N GLU A 72 -1.30 -14.71 -6.76
CA GLU A 72 -0.98 -16.14 -6.67
C GLU A 72 0.50 -16.36 -6.34
N GLU A 73 1.41 -15.69 -7.07
CA GLU A 73 2.87 -15.76 -6.79
C GLU A 73 3.23 -15.29 -5.37
N ILE A 74 2.53 -14.24 -4.89
CA ILE A 74 2.72 -13.70 -3.56
C ILE A 74 2.29 -14.69 -2.47
N MET A 75 1.15 -15.36 -2.67
CA MET A 75 0.56 -16.31 -1.72
C MET A 75 1.31 -17.64 -1.67
N GLU A 76 1.86 -18.10 -2.79
CA GLU A 76 2.60 -19.37 -2.86
C GLU A 76 3.93 -19.35 -2.10
N LYS A 77 4.53 -18.15 -1.93
CA LYS A 77 5.80 -18.03 -1.21
C LYS A 77 5.52 -18.00 0.31
N PRO A 78 6.05 -18.96 1.11
CA PRO A 78 5.96 -18.89 2.56
C PRO A 78 6.80 -17.71 3.06
N ARG A 79 6.15 -16.55 3.24
CA ARG A 79 6.77 -15.33 3.76
C ARG A 79 6.65 -15.30 5.28
N VAL A 80 7.29 -16.27 5.92
CA VAL A 80 7.47 -16.24 7.37
C VAL A 80 8.50 -15.13 7.64
N ARG A 81 8.06 -13.96 8.12
CA ARG A 81 8.98 -13.07 8.85
C ARG A 81 9.66 -14.00 9.85
N LYS A 82 11.00 -14.07 9.85
CA LYS A 82 11.71 -14.81 10.91
C LYS A 82 11.44 -14.05 12.21
N LEU A 83 10.28 -14.29 12.81
CA LEU A 83 9.98 -13.85 14.15
C LEU A 83 11.08 -14.50 14.99
N PRO A 84 11.82 -13.71 15.81
CA PRO A 84 12.76 -14.31 16.73
C PRO A 84 12.01 -15.36 17.53
N ASP A 85 12.62 -16.52 17.74
CA ASP A 85 12.09 -17.57 18.60
C ASP A 85 11.95 -16.97 20.01
N VAL A 86 10.77 -16.42 20.31
CA VAL A 86 10.43 -15.93 21.64
C VAL A 86 10.28 -17.20 22.46
N LYS A 87 11.40 -17.69 23.00
CA LYS A 87 11.41 -18.67 24.06
C LYS A 87 10.51 -18.12 25.15
N SER A 88 9.29 -18.63 25.22
CA SER A 88 8.39 -18.38 26.32
C SER A 88 9.01 -19.02 27.56
N GLU A 89 9.85 -18.27 28.26
CA GLU A 89 10.16 -18.57 29.65
C GLU A 89 8.85 -18.37 30.43
N CYS A 90 8.13 -19.48 30.60
CA CYS A 90 7.05 -19.62 31.55
C CYS A 90 7.69 -19.41 32.94
N ARG A 91 7.41 -18.25 33.54
CA ARG A 91 7.91 -17.87 34.86
C ARG A 91 7.10 -18.52 35.96
#